data_AF-A0A853AWV8-F1
#
_entry.id   AF-A0A853AWV8-F1
#
_cell.length_a   1.000
_cell.length_b   1.000
_cell.length_c   1.000
_cell.angle_alpha   90.00
_cell.angle_beta   90.00
_cell.angle_gamma   90.00
#
_symmetry.space_group_name_H-M   'P 1'
#
loop_
_entity.id
_entity.type
_entity.pdbx_description
1 polymer ?
#
loop_
_entity_poly.entity_id
_entity_poly.type
_entity_poly.pdbx_seq_one_letter_code
_entity_poly.pdbx_strand_id
1 'polypeptide(L)' 'MAALILVFLLIALVVWGLNRNHRRQAPPRLSGSFDIEDRDAARVLAETVRPAAEPEAPSRTIRHYALRVI' A
#
# COMPACT_ATOMS: atom_id res chain seq x y z
N MET A 1 -47.05 -8.71 -12.55
CA MET A 1 -46.34 -10.00 -12.31
C MET A 1 -44.94 -10.03 -12.90
N ALA A 2 -44.77 -9.89 -14.22
CA ALA A 2 -43.45 -9.95 -14.87
C ALA A 2 -42.42 -8.95 -14.30
N ALA A 3 -42.82 -7.71 -14.02
CA ALA A 3 -41.94 -6.71 -13.43
C ALA A 3 -41.42 -7.11 -12.04
N LEU A 4 -42.27 -7.70 -11.18
CA LEU A 4 -41.87 -8.18 -9.86
C LEU A 4 -40.85 -9.32 -9.97
N ILE A 5 -41.07 -10.25 -10.90
CA ILE A 5 -40.14 -11.35 -11.17
C ILE A 5 -38.77 -10.79 -11.59
N LEU A 6 -38.75 -9.79 -12.46
CA LEU A 6 -37.53 -9.15 -12.95
C LEU A 6 -36.75 -8.47 -11.81
N VAL A 7 -37.46 -7.78 -10.92
CA VAL A 7 -36.87 -7.15 -9.72
C VAL A 7 -36.26 -8.20 -8.80
N PHE A 8 -36.96 -9.29 -8.51
CA PHE A 8 -36.42 -10.36 -7.67
C PHE A 8 -35.19 -11.03 -8.30
N LEU A 9 -35.20 -11.22 -9.62
CA LEU A 9 -34.08 -11.79 -10.34
C LEU A 9 -32.85 -10.87 -10.31
N LEU A 10 -33.06 -9.55 -10.43
CA LEU A 10 -32.00 -8.56 -10.30
C LEU A 10 -31.40 -8.58 -8.88
N ILE A 11 -32.23 -8.58 -7.84
CA ILE A 11 -31.78 -8.65 -6.44
C ILE A 11 -30.96 -9.93 -6.21
N ALA A 12 -31.48 -11.08 -6.65
CA ALA A 12 -30.78 -12.36 -6.52
C ALA A 12 -29.42 -12.36 -7.22
N LEU A 13 -29.34 -11.78 -8.42
CA LEU A 13 -28.10 -11.67 -9.18
C LEU A 13 -27.08 -10.77 -8.48
N VAL A 14 -27.51 -9.62 -7.96
CA VAL A 14 -26.64 -8.69 -7.22
C VAL A 14 -26.10 -9.36 -5.95
N VAL A 15 -26.97 -9.97 -5.14
CA VAL A 15 -26.55 -10.67 -3.92
C VAL A 15 -25.58 -11.81 -4.23
N TRP A 16 -25.87 -12.60 -5.26
CA TRP A 16 -24.99 -13.68 -5.69
C TRP A 16 -23.63 -13.15 -6.16
N GLY A 17 -23.61 -12.08 -6.97
CA GLY A 17 -22.39 -11.43 -7.45
C GLY A 17 -21.55 -10.88 -6.31
N LEU A 18 -22.18 -10.20 -5.35
CA LEU A 18 -21.51 -9.69 -4.15
C LEU A 18 -20.90 -10.80 -3.30
N ASN A 19 -21.66 -11.86 -3.01
CA ASN A 19 -21.15 -13.01 -2.25
C ASN A 19 -20.02 -13.73 -3.01
N ARG A 20 -20.15 -13.89 -4.33
CA ARG A 20 -19.12 -14.51 -5.16
C ARG A 20 -17.84 -13.67 -5.20
N ASN A 21 -17.97 -12.36 -5.28
CA ASN A 21 -16.86 -11.41 -5.24
C ASN A 21 -16.22 -11.40 -3.85
N HIS A 22 -17.02 -11.36 -2.78
CA HIS A 22 -16.53 -11.42 -1.40
C HIS A 22 -15.73 -12.70 -1.12
N ARG A 23 -16.21 -13.85 -1.60
CA ARG A 23 -15.47 -15.13 -1.51
C ARG A 23 -14.17 -15.16 -2.31
N ARG A 24 -14.03 -14.34 -3.35
CA ARG A 24 -12.82 -14.25 -4.17
C ARG A 24 -11.84 -13.19 -3.67
N GLN A 25 -12.31 -12.25 -2.87
CA GLN A 25 -11.44 -11.26 -2.25
C GLN A 25 -10.75 -11.91 -1.05
N ALA A 26 -9.42 -11.85 -1.05
CA ALA A 26 -8.62 -12.13 0.14
C ALA A 26 -9.11 -11.25 1.31
N PRO A 27 -8.86 -11.64 2.57
CA PRO A 27 -9.25 -10.85 3.74
C PRO A 27 -8.88 -9.38 3.52
N PRO A 28 -9.73 -8.41 3.95
CA PRO A 28 -9.47 -7.00 3.74
C PRO A 28 -8.08 -6.66 4.28
N ARG A 29 -7.11 -6.53 3.37
CA ARG A 29 -5.78 -6.03 3.68
C ARG A 29 -5.94 -4.52 3.74
N LEU A 30 -5.49 -3.92 4.84
CA LEU A 30 -5.36 -2.47 4.92
C LEU A 30 -4.68 -1.98 3.64
N SER A 31 -5.28 -1.00 2.97
CA SER A 31 -4.65 -0.34 1.82
C SER A 31 -3.26 0.12 2.25
N GLY A 32 -2.20 -0.46 1.67
CA GLY A 32 -0.80 -0.25 2.08
C GLY A 32 -0.11 -1.46 2.72
N SER A 33 -0.82 -2.55 3.07
CA SER A 33 -0.20 -3.83 3.43
C SER A 33 0.13 -4.63 2.17
N PHE A 34 1.06 -4.10 1.38
CA PHE A 34 1.75 -4.88 0.36
C PHE A 34 2.95 -5.55 1.04
N ASP A 35 3.27 -6.77 0.59
CA ASP A 35 4.56 -7.43 0.85
C ASP A 35 5.62 -6.66 0.04
N ILE A 36 5.85 -5.40 0.41
CA ILE A 36 6.96 -4.63 -0.13
C ILE A 36 8.17 -5.20 0.58
N GLU A 37 8.93 -5.99 -0.16
CA GLU A 37 10.26 -6.38 0.25
C GLU A 37 11.00 -5.12 0.69
N ASP A 38 11.33 -5.05 1.98
CA ASP A 38 11.92 -3.87 2.59
C ASP A 38 13.32 -3.69 2.00
N ARG A 39 13.39 -2.89 0.93
CA ARG A 39 14.62 -2.57 0.21
C ARG A 39 15.68 -1.98 1.15
N ASP A 40 15.25 -1.36 2.24
CA ASP A 40 16.10 -0.72 3.23
C ASP A 40 16.44 -1.65 4.40
N ALA A 41 15.87 -2.86 4.49
CA ALA A 41 16.19 -3.83 5.54
C ALA A 41 17.70 -4.16 5.60
N ALA A 42 18.34 -4.32 4.44
CA ALA A 42 19.78 -4.54 4.36
C ALA A 42 20.59 -3.35 4.89
N ARG A 43 20.10 -2.12 4.66
CA ARG A 43 20.74 -0.89 5.15
C ARG A 43 20.53 -0.72 6.65
N VAL A 44 19.33 -0.95 7.15
CA VAL A 44 19.00 -0.88 8.58
C VAL A 44 19.79 -1.92 9.37
N LEU A 45 19.94 -3.14 8.85
CA LEU A 45 20.80 -4.17 9.45
C LEU A 45 22.27 -3.73 9.48
N ALA A 46 22.77 -3.12 8.41
CA ALA A 46 24.16 -2.63 8.37
C ALA A 46 24.40 -1.46 9.35
N GLU A 47 23.40 -0.60 9.55
CA GLU A 47 23.45 0.51 10.52
C GLU A 47 23.31 0.03 11.97
N THR A 48 22.47 -0.98 12.24
CA THR A 48 22.26 -1.53 13.60
C THR A 48 23.38 -2.46 14.08
N VAL A 49 24.04 -3.19 13.17
CA VAL A 49 25.22 -4.01 13.52
C VAL A 49 26.46 -3.16 13.79
N ARG A 50 26.49 -1.90 13.31
CA ARG A 50 27.56 -0.96 13.66
C ARG A 50 27.36 -0.45 15.09
N PRO A 51 28.27 -0.74 16.04
CA PRO A 51 28.23 -0.09 17.34
C PRO A 51 28.38 1.42 17.14
N ALA A 52 27.52 2.18 17.81
CA ALA A 52 27.49 3.65 17.79
C ALA A 52 28.84 4.22 18.26
N ALA A 53 29.73 4.46 17.30
CA ALA A 53 30.90 5.31 17.46
C ALA A 53 30.63 6.54 16.60
N GLU A 54 29.99 7.54 17.20
CA GLU A 54 29.99 8.90 16.69
C GLU A 54 31.03 9.68 17.48
N PRO A 55 31.83 10.54 16.80
CA PRO A 55 31.42 11.94 16.76
C PRO A 55 31.44 12.54 15.34
N GLU A 56 30.54 13.51 15.18
CA GLU A 56 30.25 14.41 14.06
C GLU A 56 31.34 14.65 12.99
N ALA A 57 30.90 14.72 11.72
CA ALA A 57 31.55 15.53 10.70
C ALA A 57 30.50 16.26 9.84
N PRO A 58 30.70 17.55 9.52
CA PRO A 58 29.63 18.44 9.09
C PRO A 58 29.13 18.06 7.69
N SER A 59 27.81 17.94 7.55
CA SER A 59 27.15 17.79 6.25
C SER A 59 27.39 19.04 5.41
N ARG A 60 28.47 18.99 4.64
CA ARG A 60 28.76 19.87 3.51
C ARG A 60 27.56 19.87 2.56
N THR A 61 26.99 21.05 2.39
CA THR A 61 26.44 21.52 1.12
C THR A 61 25.11 20.90 0.68
N ILE A 62 24.00 21.39 1.26
CA ILE A 62 22.74 21.49 0.51
C ILE A 62 22.90 22.66 -0.47
N ARG A 63 23.49 22.40 -1.64
CA ARG A 63 23.28 23.20 -2.86
C ARG A 63 22.75 22.22 -3.88
N HIS A 64 21.43 22.21 -4.12
CA HIS A 64 20.85 21.93 -5.44
C HIS A 64 19.30 21.99 -5.49
N TYR A 65 18.66 22.97 -4.83
CA TYR A 65 17.27 23.31 -5.16
C TYR A 65 17.08 24.82 -5.27
N ALA A 66 17.76 25.40 -6.26
CA ALA A 66 17.43 26.71 -6.81
C ALA A 66 17.68 26.68 -8.33
N LEU A 67 16.93 25.81 -9.02
CA LEU A 67 16.67 25.91 -10.47
C LEU A 67 15.15 26.09 -10.56
N ARG A 68 14.67 27.34 -10.45
CA ARG A 68 14.36 28.23 -11.57
C ARG A 68 13.23 27.65 -12.44
N VAL A 69 12.00 27.86 -11.98
CA VAL A 69 10.82 27.99 -12.86
C VAL A 69 10.55 29.49 -12.94
N ILE A 70 10.91 30.07 -14.09
CA ILE A 70 10.33 31.31 -14.61
C ILE A 70 9.43 30.87 -15.75
#